data_AF-A0AAW1U5I5-F1
#
_entry.id   AF-A0AAW1U5I5-F1
#
_cell.length_a   1.000
_cell.length_b   1.000
_cell.length_c   1.000
_cell.angle_alpha   90.00
_cell.angle_beta   90.00
_cell.angle_gamma   90.00
#
_symmetry.space_group_name_H-M   'P 1'
#
loop_
_entity.id
_entity.type
_entity.pdbx_description
1 polymer ?
#
loop_
_entity_poly.entity_id
_entity_poly.type
_entity_poly.pdbx_seq_one_letter_code
_entity_poly.pdbx_strand_id
1 'polypeptide(L)'
;MLDARNEVEKRLKPIVGSSQSNVLKSAPKVPLTQIHVSRLHPDTDASDVRSFLSQITSDMECDKLSSRRADVYSPFKITLPKEFYDEVMDSAFWPGGITVNKFFMKRASLIKEK
;
A
#
# COMPACT_ATOMS: atom_id res chain seq x y z
N MET A 1 -22.73 -37.92 4.04
CA MET A 1 -22.53 -36.75 3.15
C MET A 1 -21.44 -35.92 3.81
N LEU A 2 -20.26 -35.80 3.17
CA LEU A 2 -18.97 -35.48 3.81
C LEU A 2 -18.82 -34.00 4.18
N ASP A 3 -18.53 -33.72 5.45
CA ASP A 3 -18.09 -32.40 5.93
C ASP A 3 -16.60 -32.20 5.57
N ALA A 4 -16.34 -31.48 4.48
CA ALA A 4 -14.99 -31.02 4.14
C ALA A 4 -14.59 -29.89 5.08
N ARG A 5 -13.94 -30.24 6.20
CA ARG A 5 -13.26 -29.29 7.08
C ARG A 5 -12.16 -28.57 6.31
N ASN A 6 -12.34 -27.27 6.13
CA ASN A 6 -11.40 -26.36 5.48
C ASN A 6 -10.23 -26.11 6.46
N GLU A 7 -9.17 -26.92 6.37
CA GLU A 7 -7.97 -26.78 7.19
C GLU A 7 -7.15 -25.60 6.67
N VAL A 8 -7.20 -24.47 7.39
CA VAL A 8 -6.39 -23.29 7.06
C VAL A 8 -4.96 -23.57 7.46
N GLU A 9 -4.15 -24.06 6.52
CA GLU A 9 -2.70 -24.22 6.72
C GLU A 9 -2.08 -22.91 7.24
N LYS A 10 -1.47 -22.97 8.43
CA LYS A 10 -0.79 -21.81 9.01
C LYS A 10 0.40 -21.46 8.13
N ARG A 11 0.38 -20.27 7.52
CA ARG A 11 1.51 -19.75 6.74
C ARG A 11 2.77 -19.70 7.60
N LEU A 12 3.77 -20.51 7.24
CA LEU A 12 5.08 -20.48 7.89
C LEU A 12 5.77 -19.15 7.62
N LYS A 13 6.46 -18.61 8.63
CA LYS A 13 7.25 -17.38 8.48
C LYS A 13 8.53 -17.71 7.70
N PRO A 14 8.94 -16.86 6.74
CA PRO A 14 10.23 -17.01 6.08
C PRO A 14 11.39 -17.02 7.07
N ILE A 15 12.42 -17.83 6.80
CA ILE A 15 13.66 -17.87 7.58
C ILE A 15 14.60 -16.78 7.03
N VAL A 16 15.18 -15.98 7.92
CA VAL A 16 16.18 -14.96 7.56
C VAL A 16 17.56 -15.50 7.91
N GLY A 17 18.43 -15.63 6.91
CA GLY A 17 19.82 -16.06 7.11
C GLY A 17 20.64 -14.99 7.84
N SER A 18 21.51 -15.41 8.75
CA SER A 18 22.41 -14.54 9.52
C SER A 18 23.89 -14.84 9.29
N SER A 19 24.21 -15.78 8.40
CA SER A 19 25.59 -16.15 8.06
C SER A 19 26.22 -15.15 7.09
N GLN A 20 27.55 -15.03 7.15
CA GLN A 20 28.33 -14.25 6.20
C GLN A 20 28.79 -15.14 5.05
N SER A 21 28.78 -14.61 3.82
CA SER A 21 29.28 -15.29 2.61
C SER A 21 29.90 -14.28 1.66
N ASN A 22 31.00 -14.65 1.02
CA ASN A 22 31.61 -13.85 -0.06
C ASN A 22 30.98 -14.16 -1.43
N VAL A 23 30.19 -15.23 -1.53
CA VAL A 23 29.57 -15.71 -2.77
C VAL A 23 28.14 -15.19 -2.91
N LEU A 24 27.36 -15.22 -1.83
CA LEU A 24 25.97 -14.78 -1.81
C LEU A 24 25.85 -13.45 -1.07
N LYS A 25 25.19 -12.47 -1.68
CA LYS A 25 24.91 -11.15 -1.10
C LYS A 25 23.41 -10.96 -0.94
N SER A 26 22.99 -10.36 0.18
CA SER A 26 21.61 -9.94 0.37
C SER A 26 21.32 -8.67 -0.45
N ALA A 27 20.11 -8.58 -0.98
CA ALA A 27 19.62 -7.33 -1.55
C ALA A 27 19.25 -6.34 -0.43
N PRO A 28 19.48 -5.03 -0.61
CA PRO A 28 18.95 -4.02 0.29
C PRO A 28 17.43 -4.11 0.38
N LYS A 29 16.89 -4.05 1.59
CA LYS A 29 15.45 -3.99 1.79
C LYS A 29 14.98 -2.56 1.59
N VAL A 30 14.18 -2.32 0.56
CA VAL A 30 13.43 -1.06 0.41
C VAL A 30 12.08 -1.23 1.12
N PRO A 31 11.88 -0.62 2.30
CA PRO A 31 10.59 -0.70 2.97
C PRO A 31 9.56 0.08 2.16
N LEU A 32 8.48 -0.58 1.75
CA LEU A 32 7.34 0.08 1.11
C LEU A 32 6.28 0.43 2.15
N THR A 33 5.59 1.54 1.93
CA THR A 33 4.43 1.99 2.70
C THR A 33 3.25 2.20 1.77
N GLN A 34 2.04 2.22 2.33
CA GLN A 34 0.82 2.41 1.59
C GLN A 34 0.00 3.56 2.17
N ILE A 35 -0.49 4.42 1.29
CA ILE A 35 -1.38 5.52 1.62
C ILE A 35 -2.67 5.42 0.81
N HIS A 36 -3.71 6.00 1.38
CA HIS A 36 -5.01 6.17 0.79
C HIS A 36 -5.21 7.65 0.48
N VAL A 37 -5.43 7.96 -0.79
CA VAL A 37 -5.74 9.33 -1.24
C VAL A 37 -7.17 9.34 -1.74
N SER A 38 -7.95 10.33 -1.34
CA SER A 38 -9.36 10.44 -1.66
C SER A 38 -9.77 11.89 -1.90
N ARG A 39 -11.00 12.07 -2.37
CA ARG A 39 -11.52 13.37 -2.84
C ARG A 39 -10.81 13.95 -4.07
N LEU A 40 -10.19 13.09 -4.89
CA LEU A 40 -9.79 13.50 -6.24
C LEU A 40 -11.02 13.53 -7.15
N HIS A 41 -10.93 14.30 -8.24
CA HIS A 41 -12.00 14.40 -9.22
C HIS A 41 -12.35 13.00 -9.79
N PRO A 42 -13.63 12.71 -10.10
CA PRO A 42 -14.05 11.43 -10.68
C PRO A 42 -13.21 11.02 -11.91
N ASP A 43 -12.93 11.99 -12.78
CA ASP A 43 -12.16 11.82 -14.02
C ASP A 43 -10.65 11.76 -13.81
N THR A 44 -10.15 11.89 -12.58
CA THR A 44 -8.72 11.73 -12.31
C THR A 44 -8.32 10.27 -12.50
N ASP A 45 -7.19 10.06 -13.16
CA ASP A 45 -6.65 8.74 -13.47
C ASP A 45 -5.41 8.42 -12.65
N ALA A 46 -5.03 7.13 -12.62
CA ALA A 46 -3.81 6.72 -11.93
C ALA A 46 -2.55 7.34 -12.54
N SER A 47 -2.56 7.64 -13.84
CA SER A 47 -1.48 8.36 -14.53
C SER A 47 -1.28 9.76 -13.97
N ASP A 48 -2.37 10.51 -13.74
CA ASP A 48 -2.30 11.88 -13.23
C ASP A 48 -1.68 11.92 -11.84
N VAL A 49 -2.10 10.98 -10.98
CA VAL A 49 -1.57 10.84 -9.62
C VAL A 49 -0.09 10.47 -9.65
N ARG A 50 0.33 9.55 -10.54
CA ARG A 50 1.75 9.20 -10.73
C ARG A 50 2.55 10.39 -11.23
N SER A 51 2.04 11.12 -12.22
CA SER A 51 2.67 12.33 -12.73
C SER A 51 2.85 13.39 -11.64
N PHE A 52 1.84 13.60 -10.80
CA PHE A 52 1.93 14.52 -9.67
C PHE A 52 2.98 14.10 -8.63
N LEU A 53 2.99 12.81 -8.24
CA LEU A 53 3.94 12.29 -7.25
C LEU A 53 5.36 12.09 -7.79
N SER A 54 5.56 12.15 -9.11
CA SER A 54 6.87 11.99 -9.74
C SER A 54 7.88 13.06 -9.31
N GLN A 55 7.41 14.18 -8.75
CA GLN A 55 8.25 15.22 -8.16
C GLN A 55 8.98 14.75 -6.88
N ILE A 56 8.48 13.69 -6.23
CA ILE A 56 9.09 13.09 -5.03
C ILE A 56 9.86 11.83 -5.41
N THR A 57 9.20 10.91 -6.12
CA THR A 57 9.78 9.62 -6.49
C THR A 57 9.20 9.09 -7.78
N SER A 58 9.99 8.40 -8.59
CA SER A 58 9.49 7.63 -9.74
C SER A 58 9.12 6.19 -9.39
N ASP A 59 9.61 5.69 -8.25
CA ASP A 59 9.40 4.31 -7.80
C ASP A 59 8.13 4.24 -6.94
N MET A 60 6.97 4.12 -7.60
CA MET A 60 5.69 4.00 -6.92
C MET A 60 4.70 3.15 -7.73
N GLU A 61 3.74 2.57 -7.02
CA GLU A 61 2.55 1.97 -7.61
C GLU A 61 1.32 2.82 -7.22
N CYS A 62 0.42 3.03 -8.18
CA CYS A 62 -0.84 3.71 -7.95
C CYS A 62 -1.99 2.88 -8.53
N ASP A 63 -2.93 2.52 -7.67
CA ASP A 63 -4.14 1.75 -7.97
C ASP A 63 -5.37 2.63 -7.74
N LYS A 64 -6.20 2.83 -8.77
CA LYS A 64 -7.52 3.45 -8.60
C LYS A 64 -8.44 2.46 -7.88
N LEU A 65 -9.03 2.88 -6.77
CA LEU A 65 -9.91 2.06 -5.96
C LEU A 65 -11.37 2.27 -6.38
N SER A 66 -12.18 1.22 -6.25
CA SER A 66 -13.63 1.36 -6.42
C SER A 66 -14.23 2.10 -5.22
N SER A 67 -15.08 3.09 -5.52
CA SER A 67 -15.82 3.87 -4.53
C SER A 67 -17.30 3.62 -4.66
N ARG A 68 -18.03 3.70 -3.53
CA ARG A 68 -19.51 3.75 -3.55
C ARG A 68 -20.05 5.03 -4.19
N ARG A 69 -19.23 6.07 -4.26
CA ARG A 69 -19.56 7.41 -4.80
C ARG A 69 -18.54 7.79 -5.87
N ALA A 70 -18.35 6.90 -6.85
CA ALA A 70 -17.37 7.08 -7.93
C ALA A 70 -17.70 8.28 -8.84
N ASP A 71 -18.96 8.70 -8.84
CA ASP A 71 -19.49 9.91 -9.48
C ASP A 71 -19.08 11.22 -8.78
N VAL A 72 -18.73 11.15 -7.49
CA VAL A 72 -18.37 12.33 -6.69
C VAL A 72 -16.86 12.43 -6.48
N TYR A 73 -16.18 11.29 -6.31
CA TYR A 73 -14.74 11.26 -6.14
C TYR A 73 -14.13 9.91 -6.51
N SER A 74 -12.85 9.97 -6.87
CA SER A 74 -12.00 8.81 -7.10
C SER A 74 -11.00 8.63 -5.97
N PRO A 75 -11.05 7.52 -5.21
CA PRO A 75 -10.01 7.15 -4.25
C PRO A 75 -8.90 6.33 -4.91
N PHE A 76 -7.69 6.44 -4.37
CA PHE A 76 -6.49 5.76 -4.84
C PHE A 76 -5.74 5.14 -3.67
N LYS A 77 -5.14 3.98 -3.93
CA LYS A 77 -4.10 3.38 -3.09
C LYS A 77 -2.77 3.65 -3.76
N ILE A 78 -1.82 4.17 -2.97
CA ILE A 78 -0.48 4.46 -3.46
C ILE A 78 0.51 3.70 -2.61
N THR A 79 1.36 2.91 -3.25
CA THR A 79 2.47 2.19 -2.62
C THR A 79 3.76 2.89 -3.02
N LEU A 80 4.57 3.31 -2.04
CA LEU A 80 5.81 4.05 -2.27
C LEU A 80 6.88 3.74 -1.22
N PRO A 81 8.18 4.01 -1.47
CA PRO A 81 9.26 3.83 -0.51
C PRO A 81 9.02 4.64 0.77
N LYS A 82 9.20 4.01 1.93
CA LYS A 82 8.88 4.60 3.24
C LYS A 82 9.63 5.91 3.51
N GLU A 83 10.79 6.12 2.91
CA GLU A 83 11.57 7.35 3.03
C GLU A 83 10.78 8.61 2.60
N PHE A 84 9.86 8.48 1.65
CA PHE A 84 9.02 9.59 1.18
C PHE A 84 7.69 9.70 1.94
N TYR A 85 7.46 8.85 2.95
CA TYR A 85 6.17 8.82 3.66
C TYR A 85 5.84 10.15 4.33
N ASP A 86 6.81 10.76 5.01
CA ASP A 86 6.55 11.98 5.79
C ASP A 86 6.26 13.17 4.87
N GLU A 87 6.94 13.26 3.72
CA GLU A 87 6.70 14.28 2.70
C GLU A 87 5.31 14.13 2.07
N VAL A 88 4.92 12.91 1.70
CA VAL A 88 3.61 12.64 1.11
C VAL A 88 2.47 12.76 2.14
N MET A 89 2.75 12.64 3.44
CA MET A 89 1.77 12.87 4.50
C MET A 89 1.64 14.34 4.90
N ASP A 90 2.47 15.24 4.37
CA ASP A 90 2.35 16.67 4.60
C ASP A 90 1.15 17.25 3.84
N SER A 91 0.29 17.96 4.56
CA SER A 91 -0.85 18.68 3.97
C SER A 91 -0.43 19.77 2.98
N ALA A 92 0.75 20.37 3.14
CA ALA A 92 1.23 21.43 2.27
C ALA A 92 1.61 20.92 0.87
N PHE A 93 1.90 19.62 0.75
CA PHE A 93 2.24 18.98 -0.52
C PHE A 93 1.02 18.85 -1.44
N TRP A 94 -0.18 18.63 -0.89
CA TRP A 94 -1.36 18.28 -1.68
C TRP A 94 -2.19 19.50 -2.11
N PRO A 95 -2.79 19.48 -3.32
CA PRO A 95 -3.82 20.43 -3.71
C PRO A 95 -4.98 20.48 -2.71
N GLY A 96 -5.54 21.68 -2.54
CA GLY A 96 -6.64 21.92 -1.60
C GLY A 96 -7.84 21.01 -1.83
N GLY A 97 -8.38 20.44 -0.75
CA GLY A 97 -9.57 19.58 -0.77
C GLY A 97 -9.29 18.08 -0.94
N ILE A 98 -8.07 17.69 -1.28
CA ILE A 98 -7.63 16.29 -1.30
C ILE A 98 -7.43 15.79 0.14
N THR A 99 -7.76 14.53 0.39
CA THR A 99 -7.62 13.91 1.70
C THR A 99 -6.69 12.70 1.62
N VAL A 100 -5.65 12.70 2.44
CA VAL A 100 -4.62 11.66 2.47
C VAL A 100 -4.59 11.02 3.85
N ASN A 101 -4.51 9.69 3.90
CA ASN A 101 -4.43 8.94 5.14
C ASN A 101 -3.58 7.68 4.94
N LYS A 102 -3.16 7.06 6.03
CA LYS A 102 -2.51 5.76 6.01
C LYS A 102 -3.46 4.70 5.45
N PHE A 103 -2.98 3.84 4.55
CA PHE A 103 -3.80 2.75 4.02
C PHE A 103 -3.96 1.65 5.10
N PHE A 104 -5.18 1.45 5.57
CA PHE A 104 -5.48 0.39 6.53
C PHE A 104 -5.74 -0.93 5.80
N MET A 105 -4.73 -1.79 5.72
CA MET A 105 -4.98 -3.20 5.44
C MET A 105 -5.76 -3.78 6.64
N LYS A 106 -6.96 -4.32 6.38
CA LYS A 106 -7.68 -5.11 7.39
C LYS A 106 -6.71 -6.19 7.86
N ARG A 107 -6.39 -6.21 9.16
CA ARG A 107 -5.67 -7.34 9.76
C ARG A 107 -6.50 -8.59 9.44
N ALA A 108 -5.88 -9.60 8.83
CA ALA A 108 -6.47 -10.92 8.81
C ALA A 108 -6.67 -11.33 10.28
N SER A 109 -7.93 -11.41 10.71
CA SER A 109 -8.28 -11.84 12.04
C SER A 109 -7.77 -13.26 12.24
N LEU A 110 -6.67 -13.42 12.98
CA LEU A 110 -6.35 -14.72 13.57
C LEU A 110 -7.45 -14.99 14.60
N ILE A 111 -8.44 -15.79 14.23
CA ILE A 111 -9.44 -16.31 15.18
C ILE A 111 -8.64 -17.07 16.24
N LYS A 112 -8.60 -16.53 17.47
CA LYS A 112 -8.12 -17.23 18.66
C LYS A 112 -9.34 -17.88 19.30
N GLU A 113 -9.45 -19.20 19.23
CA GLU A 113 -10.36 -19.94 20.10
C GLU A 113 -9.77 -20.00 21.51
N LYS A 114 -10.64 -19.88 22.51
CA LYS A 114 -10.36 -19.98 23.96
C LYS A 114 -10.38 -21.43 24.40
#